data_AF-A0A9P7KAI0-F1
#
_entry.id   AF-A0A9P7KAI0-F1
#
_cell.length_a   1.000
_cell.length_b   1.000
_cell.length_c   1.000
_cell.angle_alpha   90.00
_cell.angle_beta   90.00
_cell.angle_gamma   90.00
#
_symmetry.space_group_name_H-M   'P 1'
#
loop_
_entity.id
_entity.type
_entity.pdbx_description
1 polymer ?
#
loop_
_entity_poly.entity_id
_entity_poly.type
_entity_poly.pdbx_seq_one_letter_code
_entity_poly.pdbx_strand_id
1 'polypeptide(L)'
;MVGYIHQKVNEASETDKLLPNTNRHGSTAGINGKAMSSKGLLGHASGQDEYAVHALSITPSRFNTRAVAFCCLTFCFLMHGIIPTVGLRFQNTLGFFKLVILVAIASSGLLSLARVPLFSVDEIYEIPDNFAWDKFWEGTGATGVNALVTGLFNVLWSFEGYTRINQVLSEVRDPVRTIQCAAPLAMLLVTTTYMSVNVAYFAVIAKADMLGSGTIVAALFFRNLFGTTTEKAVSVVIAVSMLGNLLAGDAYLVLVNSSMYSISLVNTLVSFGLLLLYTPLYRQRNWSPPFRAPKSIIAIFFLSNVFLVIVPFIPPTPGSRTYTRLPYWAHVFGAGLVSLVGVAYWYVRYMIPERNGKLERERLAHDGVARYVLR
;
A
#
# COMPACT_ATOMS: atom_id res chain seq x y z
N MET A 1 5.19 12.93 1.10
CA MET A 1 3.86 13.58 1.01
C MET A 1 3.13 13.69 2.36
N VAL A 2 3.17 12.70 3.27
CA VAL A 2 2.53 12.79 4.61
C VAL A 2 3.20 13.81 5.56
N GLY A 3 4.50 14.07 5.39
CA GLY A 3 5.24 14.94 6.31
C GLY A 3 5.02 16.45 6.18
N TYR A 4 4.47 16.96 5.06
CA TYR A 4 4.17 18.40 4.89
C TYR A 4 2.88 18.82 5.62
N ILE A 5 2.01 17.83 5.89
CA ILE A 5 0.69 18.01 6.51
C ILE A 5 0.82 18.51 7.96
N HIS A 6 1.91 18.17 8.65
CA HIS A 6 2.11 18.56 10.04
C HIS A 6 2.60 20.01 10.22
N GLN A 7 3.19 20.62 9.19
CA GLN A 7 3.78 21.96 9.29
C GLN A 7 2.70 23.07 9.34
N LYS A 8 1.72 23.03 8.43
CA LYS A 8 0.67 24.06 8.39
C LYS A 8 -0.33 23.99 9.55
N VAL A 9 -0.56 22.80 10.12
CA VAL A 9 -1.46 22.64 11.27
C VAL A 9 -0.84 23.21 12.56
N ASN A 10 0.49 23.16 12.71
CA ASN A 10 1.17 23.72 13.87
C ASN A 10 1.37 25.24 13.77
N GLU A 11 1.64 25.79 12.58
CA GLU A 11 1.74 27.25 12.39
C GLU A 11 0.42 27.98 12.67
N ALA A 12 -0.73 27.35 12.36
CA ALA A 12 -2.06 27.85 12.73
C ALA A 12 -2.36 27.73 14.23
N SER A 13 -1.76 26.75 14.92
CA SER A 13 -1.92 26.55 16.37
C SER A 13 -1.01 27.44 17.22
N GLU A 14 0.13 27.90 16.70
CA GLU A 14 1.03 28.81 17.42
C GLU A 14 0.61 30.28 17.28
N THR A 15 0.01 30.66 16.15
CA THR A 15 -0.53 32.02 15.94
C THR A 15 -1.72 32.32 16.88
N ASP A 16 -2.54 31.33 17.21
CA ASP A 16 -3.65 31.46 18.16
C ASP A 16 -3.20 31.61 19.63
N LYS A 17 -1.94 31.29 19.95
CA LYS A 17 -1.39 31.44 21.32
C LYS A 17 -0.77 32.81 21.57
N LEU A 18 -0.57 33.63 20.54
CA LEU A 18 0.11 34.91 20.62
C LEU A 18 -0.83 36.14 20.62
N LEU A 19 -2.14 35.94 20.53
CA LEU A 19 -3.10 37.04 20.58
C LEU A 19 -3.52 37.36 22.03
N PRO A 20 -3.37 38.61 22.50
CA PRO A 20 -3.81 38.99 23.83
C PRO A 20 -5.34 38.99 23.92
N ASN A 21 -5.82 38.31 24.95
CA ASN A 21 -7.22 38.06 25.27
C ASN A 21 -7.96 39.38 25.55
N THR A 22 -8.75 39.87 24.58
CA THR A 22 -9.68 41.00 24.78
C THR A 22 -11.13 40.51 24.66
N ASN A 23 -11.78 40.33 25.80
CA ASN A 23 -13.22 40.11 25.91
C ASN A 23 -13.98 41.39 25.53
N ARG A 24 -14.90 41.32 24.54
CA ARG A 24 -16.18 42.05 24.55
C ARG A 24 -17.26 41.27 23.80
N HIS A 25 -18.47 41.37 24.35
CA HIS A 25 -19.72 40.69 24.01
C HIS A 25 -20.07 40.64 22.51
N GLY A 26 -20.56 39.47 22.08
CA GLY A 26 -21.25 39.25 20.82
C GLY A 26 -21.76 37.81 20.74
N SER A 27 -23.06 37.63 20.96
CA SER A 27 -23.76 36.34 20.92
C SER A 27 -23.73 35.71 19.53
N THR A 28 -22.95 34.63 19.36
CA THR A 28 -23.20 33.48 18.46
C THR A 28 -22.22 32.33 18.79
N ALA A 29 -22.42 31.65 19.92
CA ALA A 29 -21.78 30.36 20.21
C ALA A 29 -22.37 29.30 19.26
N GLY A 30 -21.63 28.39 18.63
CA GLY A 30 -20.37 27.78 19.04
C GLY A 30 -20.57 26.27 19.01
N ILE A 31 -20.65 25.68 17.80
CA ILE A 31 -20.81 24.21 17.64
C ILE A 31 -19.69 23.58 16.79
N ASN A 32 -19.00 24.35 15.92
CA ASN A 32 -18.04 23.74 14.97
C ASN A 32 -16.57 23.73 15.43
N GLY A 33 -16.18 24.50 16.46
CA GLY A 33 -14.77 24.60 16.89
C GLY A 33 -14.30 23.50 17.85
N LYS A 34 -15.19 22.92 18.66
CA LYS A 34 -14.81 21.92 19.68
C LYS A 34 -14.65 20.49 19.13
N ALA A 35 -15.25 20.18 17.98
CA ALA A 35 -15.15 18.86 17.37
C ALA A 35 -13.77 18.58 16.74
N MET A 36 -13.02 19.63 16.37
CA MET A 36 -11.73 19.51 15.70
C MET A 36 -10.55 19.32 16.68
N SER A 37 -10.64 19.92 17.88
CA SER A 37 -9.57 19.84 18.90
C SER A 37 -9.46 18.45 19.56
N SER A 38 -10.56 17.73 19.74
CA SER A 38 -10.53 16.37 20.33
C SER A 38 -9.98 15.28 19.38
N LYS A 39 -9.96 15.55 18.06
CA LYS A 39 -9.38 14.65 17.06
C LYS A 39 -7.85 14.59 17.09
N GLY A 40 -7.18 15.59 17.66
CA GLY A 40 -5.71 15.63 17.76
C GLY A 40 -5.10 14.73 18.85
N LEU A 41 -5.90 14.26 19.82
CA LEU A 41 -5.42 13.45 20.96
C LEU A 41 -5.77 11.96 20.85
N LEU A 42 -6.69 11.61 19.96
CA LEU A 42 -7.11 10.24 19.70
C LEU A 42 -6.37 9.75 18.46
N GLY A 43 -5.46 8.79 18.63
CA GLY A 43 -4.62 8.28 17.55
C GLY A 43 -5.44 8.01 16.28
N HIS A 44 -4.97 8.53 15.15
CA HIS A 44 -5.58 8.35 13.84
C HIS A 44 -5.96 6.87 13.64
N ALA A 45 -7.27 6.62 13.55
CA ALA A 45 -7.84 5.35 13.13
C ALA A 45 -7.39 5.06 11.70
N SER A 46 -7.22 3.77 11.34
CA SER A 46 -6.81 3.42 9.97
C SER A 46 -7.87 3.83 8.96
N GLY A 47 -7.55 3.78 7.67
CA GLY A 47 -8.60 3.82 6.65
C GLY A 47 -9.64 2.75 6.85
N GLN A 48 -9.23 1.55 7.25
CA GLN A 48 -10.10 0.38 7.39
C GLN A 48 -11.07 0.51 8.57
N ASP A 49 -10.57 0.98 9.72
CA ASP A 49 -11.34 1.26 10.92
C ASP A 49 -12.20 2.48 10.68
N GLU A 50 -11.65 3.52 10.06
CA GLU A 50 -12.36 4.76 9.73
C GLU A 50 -13.48 4.45 8.73
N TYR A 51 -13.29 3.60 7.71
CA TYR A 51 -14.38 3.14 6.83
C TYR A 51 -15.43 2.33 7.58
N ALA A 52 -15.04 1.36 8.43
CA ALA A 52 -15.98 0.53 9.18
C ALA A 52 -16.77 1.33 10.24
N VAL A 53 -16.11 2.29 10.88
CA VAL A 53 -16.66 3.19 11.92
C VAL A 53 -17.50 4.29 11.27
N HIS A 54 -17.06 4.83 10.12
CA HIS A 54 -17.81 5.77 9.30
C HIS A 54 -19.09 5.13 8.75
N ALA A 55 -18.98 3.89 8.26
CA ALA A 55 -20.10 3.07 7.81
C ALA A 55 -21.13 2.82 8.92
N LEU A 56 -20.67 2.49 10.13
CA LEU A 56 -21.55 2.13 11.25
C LEU A 56 -22.01 3.33 12.07
N SER A 57 -21.47 4.54 11.84
CA SER A 57 -21.74 5.74 12.64
C SER A 57 -21.54 5.55 14.16
N ILE A 58 -20.73 4.55 14.56
CA ILE A 58 -20.38 4.26 15.96
C ILE A 58 -19.09 4.99 16.28
N THR A 59 -18.96 5.61 17.46
CA THR A 59 -17.67 6.20 17.87
C THR A 59 -16.60 5.11 18.05
N PRO A 60 -15.43 5.22 17.39
CA PRO A 60 -14.40 4.19 17.44
C PRO A 60 -13.81 4.10 18.84
N SER A 61 -14.04 2.98 19.53
CA SER A 61 -13.35 2.64 20.77
C SER A 61 -12.32 1.55 20.49
N ARG A 62 -11.19 1.55 21.23
CA ARG A 62 -10.15 0.51 21.11
C ARG A 62 -10.72 -0.89 21.28
N PHE A 63 -11.74 -1.03 22.12
CA PHE A 63 -12.41 -2.30 22.36
C PHE A 63 -13.27 -2.72 21.16
N ASN A 64 -14.11 -1.82 20.64
CA ASN A 64 -15.01 -2.13 19.53
C ASN A 64 -14.22 -2.50 18.26
N THR A 65 -13.17 -1.75 17.94
CA THR A 65 -12.32 -2.04 16.77
C THR A 65 -11.63 -3.41 16.90
N ARG A 66 -11.09 -3.74 18.08
CA ARG A 66 -10.43 -5.05 18.32
C ARG A 66 -11.42 -6.20 18.33
N ALA A 67 -12.62 -6.00 18.88
CA ALA A 67 -13.66 -7.02 18.91
C ALA A 67 -14.16 -7.34 17.50
N VAL A 68 -14.45 -6.31 16.69
CA VAL A 68 -14.78 -6.49 15.27
C VAL A 68 -13.64 -7.20 14.56
N ALA A 69 -12.40 -6.78 14.78
CA ALA A 69 -11.23 -7.41 14.16
C ALA A 69 -11.09 -8.89 14.49
N PHE A 70 -11.23 -9.23 15.77
CA PHE A 70 -11.20 -10.61 16.23
C PHE A 70 -12.30 -11.43 15.58
N CYS A 71 -13.55 -10.95 15.59
CA CYS A 71 -14.67 -11.64 14.97
C CYS A 71 -14.46 -11.86 13.46
N CYS A 72 -13.99 -10.85 12.73
CA CYS A 72 -13.69 -10.96 11.30
C CYS A 72 -12.58 -11.97 11.02
N LEU A 73 -11.49 -11.94 11.79
CA LEU A 73 -10.39 -12.89 11.64
C LEU A 73 -10.80 -14.32 11.97
N THR A 74 -11.56 -14.51 13.04
CA THR A 74 -12.12 -15.82 13.41
C THR A 74 -13.06 -16.33 12.32
N PHE A 75 -13.94 -15.47 11.78
CA PHE A 75 -14.81 -15.83 10.67
C PHE A 75 -14.02 -16.28 9.44
N CYS A 76 -13.02 -15.50 9.01
CA CYS A 76 -12.16 -15.87 7.88
C CYS A 76 -11.43 -17.19 8.14
N PHE A 77 -10.86 -17.36 9.34
CA PHE A 77 -10.18 -18.59 9.74
C PHE A 77 -11.10 -19.81 9.67
N LEU A 78 -12.30 -19.73 10.25
CA LEU A 78 -13.27 -20.82 10.25
C LEU A 78 -13.80 -21.11 8.84
N MET A 79 -14.11 -20.08 8.06
CA MET A 79 -14.62 -20.23 6.69
C MET A 79 -13.58 -20.94 5.81
N HIS A 80 -12.33 -20.45 5.79
CA HIS A 80 -11.28 -21.04 4.98
C HIS A 80 -10.77 -22.38 5.54
N GLY A 81 -10.86 -22.61 6.85
CA GLY A 81 -10.41 -23.84 7.50
C GLY A 81 -11.41 -24.99 7.46
N ILE A 82 -12.71 -24.70 7.61
CA ILE A 82 -13.77 -25.73 7.67
C ILE A 82 -14.33 -26.02 6.29
N ILE A 83 -14.60 -24.99 5.47
CA ILE A 83 -15.25 -25.15 4.17
C ILE A 83 -14.48 -24.36 3.09
N PRO A 84 -13.30 -24.86 2.66
CA PRO A 84 -12.42 -24.13 1.74
C PRO A 84 -13.10 -23.74 0.42
N THR A 85 -14.01 -24.57 -0.09
CA THR A 85 -14.75 -24.31 -1.34
C THR A 85 -15.67 -23.10 -1.25
N VAL A 86 -16.31 -22.88 -0.10
CA VAL A 86 -17.11 -21.67 0.16
C VAL A 86 -16.20 -20.46 0.30
N GLY A 87 -15.06 -20.61 1.00
CA GLY A 87 -14.07 -19.54 1.10
C GLY A 87 -13.54 -19.07 -0.26
N LEU A 88 -13.25 -20.00 -1.18
CA LEU A 88 -12.83 -19.67 -2.55
C LEU A 88 -13.91 -18.93 -3.34
N ARG A 89 -15.17 -19.39 -3.27
CA ARG A 89 -16.30 -18.72 -3.93
C ARG A 89 -16.50 -17.31 -3.38
N PHE A 90 -16.49 -17.17 -2.06
CA PHE A 90 -16.61 -15.89 -1.38
C PHE A 90 -15.51 -14.91 -1.80
N GLN A 91 -14.25 -15.35 -1.82
CA GLN A 91 -13.12 -14.54 -2.26
C GLN A 91 -13.24 -14.14 -3.74
N ASN A 92 -13.65 -15.05 -4.62
CA ASN A 92 -13.85 -14.75 -6.05
C ASN A 92 -14.96 -13.71 -6.25
N THR A 93 -16.07 -13.83 -5.50
CA THR A 93 -17.16 -12.85 -5.53
C THR A 93 -16.67 -11.47 -5.09
N LEU A 94 -15.97 -11.38 -3.94
CA LEU A 94 -15.39 -10.11 -3.48
C LEU A 94 -14.37 -9.54 -4.48
N GLY A 95 -13.55 -10.39 -5.09
CA GLY A 95 -12.59 -9.99 -6.13
C GLY A 95 -13.27 -9.39 -7.35
N PHE A 96 -14.36 -10.01 -7.84
CA PHE A 96 -15.15 -9.48 -8.94
C PHE A 96 -15.76 -8.11 -8.61
N PHE A 97 -16.40 -7.95 -7.44
CA PHE A 97 -16.95 -6.67 -7.02
C PHE A 97 -15.89 -5.57 -6.90
N LYS A 98 -14.68 -5.88 -6.43
CA LYS A 98 -13.57 -4.93 -6.39
C LYS A 98 -13.22 -4.40 -7.78
N LEU A 99 -13.18 -5.26 -8.79
CA LEU A 99 -12.91 -4.85 -10.17
C LEU A 99 -14.01 -3.93 -10.71
N VAL A 100 -15.29 -4.25 -10.44
CA VAL A 100 -16.43 -3.41 -10.85
C VAL A 100 -16.33 -2.01 -10.24
N ILE A 101 -15.99 -1.91 -8.95
CA ILE A 101 -15.83 -0.61 -8.27
C ILE A 101 -14.68 0.20 -8.88
N LEU A 102 -13.54 -0.43 -9.17
CA LEU A 102 -12.41 0.28 -9.78
C LEU A 102 -12.75 0.83 -11.17
N VAL A 103 -13.47 0.04 -11.98
CA VAL A 103 -13.96 0.50 -13.29
C VAL A 103 -14.96 1.64 -13.12
N ALA A 104 -15.90 1.53 -12.19
CA ALA A 104 -16.88 2.58 -11.91
C ALA A 104 -16.20 3.91 -11.49
N ILE A 105 -15.18 3.85 -10.64
CA ILE A 105 -14.39 5.05 -10.25
C ILE A 105 -13.68 5.64 -11.47
N ALA A 106 -12.96 4.81 -12.23
CA ALA A 106 -12.23 5.26 -13.42
C ALA A 106 -13.17 5.91 -14.46
N SER A 107 -14.31 5.28 -14.76
CA SER A 107 -15.31 5.81 -15.69
C SER A 107 -15.95 7.09 -15.15
N SER A 108 -16.32 7.15 -13.88
CA SER A 108 -16.92 8.34 -13.26
C SER A 108 -15.96 9.54 -13.30
N GLY A 109 -14.67 9.32 -13.05
CA GLY A 109 -13.66 10.38 -13.14
C GLY A 109 -13.48 10.91 -14.56
N LEU A 110 -13.48 10.03 -15.57
CA LEU A 110 -13.44 10.45 -16.97
C LEU A 110 -14.69 11.25 -17.37
N LEU A 111 -15.87 10.84 -16.90
CA LEU A 111 -17.12 11.56 -17.16
C LEU A 111 -17.16 12.91 -16.44
N SER A 112 -16.58 13.01 -15.23
CA SER A 112 -16.38 14.28 -14.52
C SER A 112 -15.46 15.22 -15.31
N LEU A 113 -14.34 14.71 -15.85
CA LEU A 113 -13.44 15.50 -16.71
C LEU A 113 -14.11 15.94 -18.01
N ALA A 114 -14.98 15.11 -18.57
CA ALA A 114 -15.80 15.43 -19.74
C ALA A 114 -16.97 16.39 -19.41
N ARG A 115 -17.09 16.85 -18.15
CA ARG A 115 -18.15 17.76 -17.67
C ARG A 115 -19.56 17.23 -17.88
N VAL A 116 -19.75 15.91 -17.74
CA VAL A 116 -21.07 15.29 -17.78
C VAL A 116 -21.84 15.68 -16.51
N PRO A 117 -23.06 16.26 -16.59
CA PRO A 117 -23.77 16.81 -15.43
C PRO A 117 -24.03 15.82 -14.30
N LEU A 118 -24.23 14.53 -14.60
CA LEU A 118 -24.44 13.49 -13.58
C LEU A 118 -23.19 13.20 -12.74
N PHE A 119 -22.01 13.56 -13.23
CA PHE A 119 -20.72 13.28 -12.61
C PHE A 119 -19.96 14.58 -12.30
N SER A 120 -20.64 15.71 -12.21
CA SER A 120 -20.03 16.94 -11.72
C SER A 120 -19.87 16.89 -10.21
N VAL A 121 -18.79 17.50 -9.70
CA VAL A 121 -18.63 17.73 -8.27
C VAL A 121 -19.76 18.62 -7.78
N ASP A 122 -20.43 18.19 -6.71
CA ASP A 122 -21.49 18.94 -6.04
C ASP A 122 -20.96 20.30 -5.58
N GLU A 123 -21.74 21.37 -5.82
CA GLU A 123 -21.36 22.77 -5.57
C GLU A 123 -21.00 23.05 -4.10
N ILE A 124 -21.42 22.18 -3.18
CA ILE A 124 -21.09 22.26 -1.76
C ILE A 124 -19.58 22.00 -1.51
N TYR A 125 -18.89 21.32 -2.42
CA TYR A 125 -17.48 20.96 -2.28
C TYR A 125 -16.56 21.82 -3.16
N GLU A 126 -15.30 21.93 -2.76
CA GLU A 126 -14.29 22.64 -3.54
C GLU A 126 -14.05 21.95 -4.89
N ILE A 127 -14.23 22.69 -5.99
CA ILE A 127 -13.96 22.20 -7.34
C ILE A 127 -12.45 22.04 -7.50
N PRO A 128 -11.95 20.83 -7.76
CA PRO A 128 -10.52 20.56 -7.82
C PRO A 128 -9.88 21.15 -9.08
N ASP A 129 -8.68 21.71 -8.89
CA ASP A 129 -7.82 22.21 -9.97
C ASP A 129 -6.43 21.55 -9.88
N ASN A 130 -6.42 20.24 -9.62
CA ASN A 130 -5.20 19.49 -9.34
C ASN A 130 -4.31 19.27 -10.57
N PHE A 131 -4.86 19.41 -11.77
CA PHE A 131 -4.14 19.20 -13.04
C PHE A 131 -3.43 20.46 -13.56
N ALA A 132 -3.65 21.62 -12.94
CA ALA A 132 -2.89 22.83 -13.25
C ALA A 132 -1.41 22.62 -12.95
N TRP A 133 -0.53 23.00 -13.88
CA TRP A 133 0.90 22.68 -13.82
C TRP A 133 1.59 23.18 -12.55
N ASP A 134 1.25 24.40 -12.12
CA ASP A 134 1.75 25.04 -10.91
C ASP A 134 1.28 24.33 -9.62
N LYS A 135 0.04 23.84 -9.60
CA LYS A 135 -0.55 23.14 -8.45
C LYS A 135 -0.15 21.68 -8.35
N PHE A 136 0.06 21.02 -9.49
CA PHE A 136 0.40 19.60 -9.57
C PHE A 136 1.70 19.28 -8.83
N TRP A 137 2.72 20.13 -8.98
CA TRP A 137 4.05 19.93 -8.40
C TRP A 137 4.22 20.54 -7.00
N GLU A 138 3.26 21.33 -6.54
CA GLU A 138 3.35 22.06 -5.27
C GLU A 138 3.54 21.09 -4.08
N GLY A 139 4.63 21.29 -3.32
CA GLY A 139 4.97 20.49 -2.13
C GLY A 139 5.92 19.30 -2.38
N THR A 140 6.28 19.00 -3.64
CA THR A 140 7.16 17.86 -3.99
C THR A 140 8.53 17.94 -3.29
N GLY A 141 9.15 19.12 -3.22
CA GLY A 141 10.47 19.32 -2.60
C GLY A 141 10.48 19.40 -1.07
N ALA A 142 9.34 19.71 -0.44
CA ALA A 142 9.30 19.99 0.99
C ALA A 142 9.38 18.74 1.87
N THR A 143 9.09 17.55 1.34
CA THR A 143 8.97 16.32 2.15
C THR A 143 10.23 15.46 2.23
N GLY A 144 11.24 15.73 1.40
CA GLY A 144 12.51 15.00 1.37
C GLY A 144 12.43 13.61 0.76
N VAL A 145 13.61 13.03 0.48
CA VAL A 145 13.75 11.74 -0.22
C VAL A 145 13.21 10.56 0.61
N ASN A 146 13.24 10.65 1.94
CA ASN A 146 12.69 9.60 2.82
C ASN A 146 11.16 9.45 2.64
N ALA A 147 10.44 10.57 2.53
CA ALA A 147 9.00 10.56 2.31
C ALA A 147 8.63 10.05 0.91
N LEU A 148 9.51 10.26 -0.08
CA LEU A 148 9.36 9.67 -1.42
C LEU A 148 9.44 8.14 -1.35
N VAL A 149 10.43 7.57 -0.64
CA VAL A 149 10.56 6.12 -0.50
C VAL A 149 9.41 5.49 0.27
N THR A 150 8.92 6.16 1.32
CA THR A 150 7.71 5.71 2.02
C THR A 150 6.50 5.67 1.07
N GLY A 151 6.35 6.68 0.20
CA GLY A 151 5.33 6.70 -0.85
C GLY A 151 5.52 5.56 -1.86
N LEU A 152 6.75 5.34 -2.32
CA LEU A 152 7.08 4.25 -3.23
C LEU A 152 6.81 2.87 -2.63
N PHE A 153 7.08 2.65 -1.34
CA PHE A 153 6.72 1.40 -0.66
C PHE A 153 5.21 1.17 -0.63
N ASN A 154 4.40 2.20 -0.40
CA ASN A 154 2.94 2.08 -0.49
C ASN A 154 2.46 1.77 -1.92
N VAL A 155 3.10 2.35 -2.93
CA VAL A 155 2.81 2.04 -4.34
C VAL A 155 3.21 0.60 -4.66
N LEU A 156 4.43 0.18 -4.32
CA LEU A 156 4.92 -1.17 -4.54
C LEU A 156 4.07 -2.23 -3.85
N TRP A 157 3.63 -1.95 -2.61
CA TRP A 157 2.69 -2.79 -1.88
C TRP A 157 1.39 -3.01 -2.66
N SER A 158 0.88 -1.98 -3.33
CA SER A 158 -0.33 -2.08 -4.14
C SER A 158 -0.16 -3.02 -5.35
N PHE A 159 1.08 -3.22 -5.81
CA PHE A 159 1.41 -4.14 -6.92
C PHE A 159 1.86 -5.53 -6.46
N GLU A 160 2.03 -5.78 -5.16
CA GLU A 160 2.66 -7.02 -4.61
C GLU A 160 2.00 -8.33 -5.08
N GLY A 161 0.73 -8.29 -5.45
CA GLY A 161 -0.05 -9.44 -5.90
C GLY A 161 0.58 -10.25 -7.04
N TYR A 162 1.49 -9.66 -7.84
CA TYR A 162 2.20 -10.37 -8.91
C TYR A 162 2.99 -11.59 -8.41
N THR A 163 3.43 -11.59 -7.15
CA THR A 163 4.23 -12.69 -6.60
C THR A 163 3.38 -13.90 -6.22
N ARG A 164 2.06 -13.76 -6.04
CA ARG A 164 1.18 -14.84 -5.56
C ARG A 164 1.08 -16.01 -6.50
N ILE A 165 1.20 -15.78 -7.82
CA ILE A 165 1.20 -16.88 -8.80
C ILE A 165 2.36 -17.86 -8.58
N ASN A 166 3.49 -17.38 -8.04
CA ASN A 166 4.64 -18.23 -7.76
C ASN A 166 4.36 -19.25 -6.63
N GLN A 167 3.41 -18.95 -5.74
CA GLN A 167 3.03 -19.84 -4.64
C GLN A 167 2.16 -21.01 -5.09
N VAL A 168 1.40 -20.82 -6.16
CA VAL A 168 0.49 -21.83 -6.75
C VAL A 168 0.99 -22.32 -8.10
N LEU A 169 2.27 -22.08 -8.40
CA LEU A 169 2.82 -22.36 -9.73
C LEU A 169 2.73 -23.84 -10.11
N SER A 170 2.77 -24.74 -9.13
CA SER A 170 2.58 -26.19 -9.31
C SER A 170 1.17 -26.57 -9.76
N GLU A 171 0.17 -25.72 -9.55
CA GLU A 171 -1.22 -25.94 -9.95
C GLU A 171 -1.53 -25.32 -11.33
N VAL A 172 -0.63 -24.49 -11.85
CA VAL A 172 -0.79 -23.84 -13.15
C VAL A 172 -0.51 -24.84 -14.27
N ARG A 173 -1.46 -25.00 -15.18
CA ARG A 173 -1.28 -25.78 -16.42
C ARG A 173 -0.30 -25.05 -17.33
N ASP A 174 0.73 -25.75 -17.81
CA ASP A 174 1.81 -25.18 -18.65
C ASP A 174 2.36 -23.85 -18.06
N PRO A 175 3.08 -23.91 -16.93
CA PRO A 175 3.43 -22.73 -16.15
C PRO A 175 4.30 -21.75 -16.92
N VAL A 176 5.19 -22.24 -17.79
CA VAL A 176 6.10 -21.38 -18.57
C VAL A 176 5.32 -20.51 -19.54
N ARG A 177 4.49 -21.13 -20.39
CA ARG A 177 3.69 -20.42 -21.38
C ARG A 177 2.66 -19.50 -20.72
N THR A 178 2.01 -19.98 -19.66
CA THR A 178 0.98 -19.23 -18.95
C THR A 178 1.55 -17.98 -18.30
N ILE A 179 2.68 -18.07 -17.59
CA ILE A 179 3.33 -16.89 -16.98
C ILE A 179 3.77 -15.88 -18.04
N GLN A 180 4.36 -16.34 -19.15
CA GLN A 180 4.87 -15.45 -20.19
C GLN A 180 3.79 -14.56 -20.82
N CYS A 181 2.53 -15.01 -20.84
CA CYS A 181 1.41 -14.23 -21.36
C CYS A 181 0.63 -13.52 -20.23
N ALA A 182 0.26 -14.25 -19.18
CA ALA A 182 -0.63 -13.75 -18.15
C ALA A 182 0.04 -12.70 -17.25
N ALA A 183 1.33 -12.85 -16.92
CA ALA A 183 1.99 -11.91 -16.01
C ALA A 183 2.14 -10.50 -16.63
N PRO A 184 2.65 -10.34 -17.87
CA PRO A 184 2.71 -9.01 -18.48
C PRO A 184 1.33 -8.39 -18.71
N LEU A 185 0.34 -9.19 -19.15
CA LEU A 185 -1.02 -8.71 -19.37
C LEU A 185 -1.67 -8.23 -18.06
N ALA A 186 -1.55 -9.00 -16.98
CA ALA A 186 -2.06 -8.62 -15.68
C ALA A 186 -1.39 -7.33 -15.17
N MET A 187 -0.07 -7.22 -15.29
CA MET A 187 0.66 -6.00 -14.88
C MET A 187 0.23 -4.77 -15.68
N LEU A 188 0.03 -4.90 -17.00
CA LEU A 188 -0.46 -3.82 -17.84
C LEU A 188 -1.86 -3.38 -17.42
N LEU A 189 -2.80 -4.33 -17.28
CA LEU A 189 -4.18 -4.05 -16.89
C LEU A 189 -4.28 -3.38 -15.52
N VAL A 190 -3.53 -3.87 -14.52
CA VAL A 190 -3.50 -3.28 -13.18
C VAL A 190 -2.90 -1.88 -13.23
N THR A 191 -1.80 -1.69 -13.96
CA THR A 191 -1.16 -0.37 -14.09
C THR A 191 -2.11 0.65 -14.72
N THR A 192 -2.76 0.29 -15.83
CA THR A 192 -3.74 1.16 -16.50
C THR A 192 -4.91 1.48 -15.56
N THR A 193 -5.45 0.48 -14.87
CA THR A 193 -6.58 0.68 -13.94
C THR A 193 -6.20 1.62 -12.80
N TYR A 194 -5.05 1.41 -12.17
CA TYR A 194 -4.59 2.25 -11.05
C TYR A 194 -4.28 3.67 -11.51
N MET A 195 -3.69 3.86 -12.69
CA MET A 195 -3.47 5.20 -13.23
C MET A 195 -4.81 5.91 -13.50
N SER A 196 -5.78 5.24 -14.13
CA SER A 196 -7.11 5.81 -14.37
C SER A 196 -7.85 6.18 -13.08
N VAL A 197 -7.72 5.36 -12.03
CA VAL A 197 -8.31 5.66 -10.71
C VAL A 197 -7.63 6.86 -10.04
N ASN A 198 -6.30 6.99 -10.14
CA ASN A 198 -5.61 8.18 -9.62
C ASN A 198 -6.03 9.45 -10.36
N VAL A 199 -6.14 9.40 -11.69
CA VAL A 199 -6.68 10.50 -12.49
C VAL A 199 -8.11 10.83 -12.06
N ALA A 200 -8.96 9.83 -11.85
CA ALA A 200 -10.32 10.04 -11.37
C ALA A 200 -10.37 10.74 -10.01
N TYR A 201 -9.55 10.31 -9.04
CA TYR A 201 -9.49 10.97 -7.75
C TYR A 201 -9.06 12.43 -7.86
N PHE A 202 -8.00 12.73 -8.63
CA PHE A 202 -7.56 14.12 -8.83
C PHE A 202 -8.57 14.99 -9.60
N ALA A 203 -9.48 14.39 -10.37
CA ALA A 203 -10.54 15.11 -11.07
C ALA A 203 -11.72 15.51 -10.17
N VAL A 204 -11.91 14.83 -9.03
CA VAL A 204 -13.15 14.94 -8.23
C VAL A 204 -12.91 15.43 -6.80
N ILE A 205 -11.69 15.26 -6.27
CA ILE A 205 -11.37 15.60 -4.87
C ILE A 205 -10.26 16.65 -4.86
N ALA A 206 -10.47 17.75 -4.12
CA ALA A 206 -9.44 18.76 -3.91
C ALA A 206 -8.24 18.19 -3.14
N LYS A 207 -7.02 18.66 -3.47
CA LYS A 207 -5.78 18.25 -2.80
C LYS A 207 -5.85 18.43 -1.28
N ALA A 208 -6.46 19.52 -0.79
CA ALA A 208 -6.61 19.77 0.64
C ALA A 208 -7.46 18.69 1.33
N ASP A 209 -8.56 18.28 0.71
CA ASP A 209 -9.43 17.21 1.20
C ASP A 209 -8.73 15.86 1.21
N MET A 210 -7.98 15.53 0.14
CA MET A 210 -7.20 14.28 0.09
C MET A 210 -6.15 14.21 1.21
N LEU A 211 -5.50 15.34 1.51
CA LEU A 211 -4.49 15.41 2.57
C LEU A 211 -5.12 15.40 3.97
N GLY A 212 -6.31 16.01 4.13
CA GLY A 212 -7.02 16.09 5.40
C GLY A 212 -7.78 14.82 5.79
N SER A 213 -8.24 14.03 4.82
CA SER A 213 -9.08 12.85 5.07
C SER A 213 -8.32 11.57 5.40
N GLY A 214 -6.99 11.58 5.30
CA GLY A 214 -6.18 10.37 5.44
C GLY A 214 -6.49 9.35 4.36
N THR A 215 -7.15 8.25 4.75
CA THR A 215 -7.26 7.02 3.94
C THR A 215 -8.64 6.78 3.30
N ILE A 216 -9.55 7.75 3.43
CA ILE A 216 -10.93 7.66 2.93
C ILE A 216 -11.13 8.27 1.52
N VAL A 217 -10.10 8.26 0.67
CA VAL A 217 -10.15 8.91 -0.66
C VAL A 217 -11.29 8.36 -1.52
N ALA A 218 -11.55 7.05 -1.44
CA ALA A 218 -12.62 6.43 -2.22
C ALA A 218 -14.02 6.90 -1.76
N ALA A 219 -14.29 7.01 -0.44
CA ALA A 219 -15.62 7.48 -0.03
C ALA A 219 -15.79 8.99 -0.31
N LEU A 220 -14.73 9.80 -0.14
CA LEU A 220 -14.75 11.20 -0.54
C LEU A 220 -15.09 11.39 -2.02
N PHE A 221 -14.55 10.53 -2.89
CA PHE A 221 -14.88 10.55 -4.31
C PHE A 221 -16.38 10.42 -4.55
N PHE A 222 -17.02 9.40 -3.96
CA PHE A 222 -18.46 9.19 -4.11
C PHE A 222 -19.30 10.23 -3.36
N ARG A 223 -18.78 10.80 -2.27
CA ARG A 223 -19.41 11.91 -1.56
C ARG A 223 -19.52 13.14 -2.44
N ASN A 224 -18.42 13.51 -3.09
CA ASN A 224 -18.33 14.71 -3.92
C ASN A 224 -19.20 14.61 -5.18
N LEU A 225 -19.47 13.39 -5.68
CA LEU A 225 -20.33 13.17 -6.85
C LEU A 225 -21.80 12.89 -6.53
N PHE A 226 -22.07 12.15 -5.45
CA PHE A 226 -23.40 11.57 -5.18
C PHE A 226 -23.88 11.76 -3.74
N GLY A 227 -23.19 12.57 -2.94
CA GLY A 227 -23.56 12.91 -1.57
C GLY A 227 -23.22 11.87 -0.51
N THR A 228 -23.56 12.22 0.73
CA THR A 228 -23.15 11.51 1.96
C THR A 228 -23.80 10.13 2.14
N THR A 229 -24.98 9.89 1.54
CA THR A 229 -25.62 8.57 1.56
C THR A 229 -24.78 7.55 0.80
N THR A 230 -24.29 7.92 -0.38
CA THR A 230 -23.44 7.08 -1.23
C THR A 230 -22.07 6.86 -0.59
N GLU A 231 -21.51 7.90 0.02
CA GLU A 231 -20.28 7.84 0.82
C GLU A 231 -20.35 6.73 1.89
N LYS A 232 -21.45 6.71 2.68
CA LYS A 232 -21.67 5.70 3.71
C LYS A 232 -21.84 4.30 3.12
N ALA A 233 -22.64 4.16 2.07
CA ALA A 233 -22.86 2.87 1.42
C ALA A 233 -21.56 2.27 0.87
N VAL A 234 -20.74 3.08 0.18
CA VAL A 234 -19.45 2.64 -0.35
C VAL A 234 -18.46 2.34 0.78
N SER A 235 -18.48 3.10 1.87
CA SER A 235 -17.65 2.81 3.05
C SER A 235 -17.94 1.42 3.63
N VAL A 236 -19.21 1.01 3.71
CA VAL A 236 -19.61 -0.35 4.14
C VAL A 236 -19.01 -1.39 3.20
N VAL A 237 -19.18 -1.21 1.89
CA VAL A 237 -18.71 -2.16 0.88
C VAL A 237 -17.18 -2.30 0.94
N ILE A 238 -16.46 -1.18 1.05
CA ILE A 238 -15.00 -1.18 1.19
C ILE A 238 -14.59 -1.92 2.46
N ALA A 239 -15.22 -1.63 3.61
CA ALA A 239 -14.92 -2.29 4.87
C ALA A 239 -15.13 -3.82 4.79
N VAL A 240 -16.24 -4.27 4.21
CA VAL A 240 -16.51 -5.72 3.98
C VAL A 240 -15.48 -6.33 3.03
N SER A 241 -15.00 -5.58 2.04
CA SER A 241 -13.98 -6.07 1.10
C SER A 241 -12.59 -6.26 1.76
N MET A 242 -12.39 -5.69 2.95
CA MET A 242 -11.12 -5.65 3.68
C MET A 242 -11.11 -6.56 4.91
N LEU A 243 -12.13 -7.41 5.08
CA LEU A 243 -12.21 -8.40 6.15
C LEU A 243 -10.91 -9.23 6.22
N GLY A 244 -10.18 -9.12 7.34
CA GLY A 244 -8.96 -9.88 7.61
C GLY A 244 -7.64 -9.09 7.61
N ASN A 245 -7.63 -7.80 7.27
CA ASN A 245 -6.45 -6.94 7.41
C ASN A 245 -6.84 -5.61 8.05
N LEU A 246 -6.48 -5.42 9.33
CA LEU A 246 -7.03 -4.37 10.22
C LEU A 246 -5.92 -3.60 10.95
N LEU A 247 -4.81 -3.33 10.26
CA LEU A 247 -3.67 -2.61 10.84
C LEU A 247 -3.83 -1.11 10.64
N ALA A 248 -3.45 -0.32 11.66
CA ALA A 248 -3.68 1.12 11.70
C ALA A 248 -2.44 1.95 12.02
N GLY A 249 -2.43 3.17 11.48
CA GLY A 249 -1.43 4.20 11.74
C GLY A 249 0.00 3.68 11.51
N ASP A 250 0.88 3.96 12.46
CA ASP A 250 2.27 3.54 12.39
C ASP A 250 2.44 2.02 12.28
N ALA A 251 1.55 1.21 12.85
CA ALA A 251 1.67 -0.24 12.78
C ALA A 251 1.51 -0.76 11.33
N TYR A 252 0.55 -0.20 10.59
CA TYR A 252 0.39 -0.49 9.16
C TYR A 252 1.60 -0.04 8.37
N LEU A 253 2.01 1.23 8.52
CA LEU A 253 3.15 1.78 7.79
C LEU A 253 4.45 1.05 8.12
N VAL A 254 4.66 0.64 9.37
CA VAL A 254 5.83 -0.16 9.75
C VAL A 254 5.77 -1.53 9.11
N LEU A 255 4.63 -2.21 9.11
CA LEU A 255 4.51 -3.53 8.50
C LEU A 255 4.76 -3.47 6.98
N VAL A 256 4.14 -2.50 6.29
CA VAL A 256 4.33 -2.30 4.85
C VAL A 256 5.77 -1.96 4.55
N ASN A 257 6.34 -0.95 5.22
CA ASN A 257 7.72 -0.53 4.97
C ASN A 257 8.72 -1.64 5.33
N SER A 258 8.50 -2.41 6.40
CA SER A 258 9.40 -3.50 6.80
C SER A 258 9.36 -4.66 5.80
N SER A 259 8.16 -5.02 5.34
CA SER A 259 7.98 -6.08 4.34
C SER A 259 8.61 -5.68 3.00
N MET A 260 8.33 -4.47 2.54
CA MET A 260 8.87 -3.94 1.29
C MET A 260 10.39 -3.75 1.36
N TYR A 261 10.92 -3.30 2.49
CA TYR A 261 12.37 -3.20 2.69
C TYR A 261 13.06 -4.57 2.60
N SER A 262 12.49 -5.60 3.25
CA SER A 262 13.01 -6.98 3.17
C SER A 262 12.99 -7.50 1.73
N ILE A 263 11.90 -7.24 1.01
CA ILE A 263 11.77 -7.60 -0.42
C ILE A 263 12.81 -6.85 -1.25
N SER A 264 13.04 -5.55 -1.01
CA SER A 264 14.06 -4.77 -1.71
C SER A 264 15.49 -5.25 -1.44
N LEU A 265 15.78 -5.73 -0.23
CA LEU A 265 17.06 -6.38 0.09
C LEU A 265 17.25 -7.64 -0.75
N VAL A 266 16.27 -8.54 -0.73
CA VAL A 266 16.33 -9.79 -1.51
C VAL A 266 16.43 -9.50 -3.00
N ASN A 267 15.62 -8.57 -3.52
CA ASN A 267 15.62 -8.18 -4.93
C ASN A 267 16.94 -7.54 -5.35
N THR A 268 17.58 -6.74 -4.49
CA THR A 268 18.94 -6.21 -4.73
C THR A 268 19.94 -7.35 -4.90
N LEU A 269 19.93 -8.35 -4.00
CA LEU A 269 20.84 -9.48 -4.07
C LEU A 269 20.58 -10.38 -5.29
N VAL A 270 19.31 -10.67 -5.59
CA VAL A 270 18.91 -11.48 -6.74
C VAL A 270 19.27 -10.80 -8.06
N SER A 271 18.96 -9.51 -8.21
CA SER A 271 19.27 -8.76 -9.44
C SER A 271 20.77 -8.57 -9.63
N PHE A 272 21.53 -8.34 -8.56
CA PHE A 272 22.99 -8.36 -8.60
C PHE A 272 23.54 -9.72 -9.06
N GLY A 273 23.05 -10.82 -8.48
CA GLY A 273 23.43 -12.17 -8.88
C GLY A 273 23.12 -12.47 -10.35
N LEU A 274 21.97 -12.01 -10.85
CA LEU A 274 21.62 -12.11 -12.28
C LEU A 274 22.58 -11.31 -13.16
N LEU A 275 22.92 -10.07 -12.79
CA LEU A 275 23.90 -9.26 -13.54
C LEU A 275 25.26 -9.95 -13.62
N LEU A 276 25.70 -10.59 -12.52
CA LEU A 276 26.91 -11.40 -12.51
C LEU A 276 26.80 -12.58 -13.48
N LEU A 277 25.74 -13.39 -13.42
CA LEU A 277 25.57 -14.54 -14.32
C LEU A 277 25.49 -14.16 -15.80
N TYR A 278 24.98 -12.97 -16.12
CA TYR A 278 24.96 -12.41 -17.47
C TYR A 278 26.33 -11.86 -17.93
N THR A 279 27.28 -11.69 -17.01
CA THR A 279 28.66 -11.25 -17.26
C THR A 279 29.52 -12.45 -17.67
N PRO A 280 30.36 -12.34 -18.73
CA PRO A 280 31.12 -13.47 -19.27
C PRO A 280 31.97 -14.21 -18.23
N LEU A 281 32.52 -13.49 -17.25
CA LEU A 281 33.38 -14.03 -16.18
C LEU A 281 32.67 -15.03 -15.26
N TYR A 282 31.36 -14.90 -15.07
CA TYR A 282 30.57 -15.73 -14.15
C TYR A 282 29.51 -16.56 -14.88
N ARG A 283 29.55 -16.59 -16.21
CA ARG A 283 28.60 -17.36 -17.02
C ARG A 283 28.87 -18.86 -16.82
N GLN A 284 27.95 -19.54 -16.15
CA GLN A 284 28.01 -21.00 -16.06
C GLN A 284 27.82 -21.64 -17.45
N ARG A 285 28.62 -22.68 -17.73
CA ARG A 285 28.77 -23.28 -19.06
C ARG A 285 27.50 -23.96 -19.61
N ASN A 286 26.47 -24.16 -18.78
CA ASN A 286 25.18 -24.79 -19.15
C ASN A 286 23.95 -24.01 -18.66
N TRP A 287 24.06 -22.69 -18.45
CA TRP A 287 22.93 -21.90 -17.93
C TRP A 287 21.98 -21.43 -19.05
N SER A 288 20.80 -22.04 -19.11
CA SER A 288 19.73 -21.72 -20.06
C SER A 288 18.39 -21.57 -19.31
N PRO A 289 18.14 -20.43 -18.64
CA PRO A 289 16.91 -20.27 -17.87
C PRO A 289 15.68 -20.20 -18.80
N PRO A 290 14.53 -20.73 -18.36
CA PRO A 290 13.27 -20.70 -19.13
C PRO A 290 12.73 -19.28 -19.30
N PHE A 291 13.07 -18.38 -18.37
CA PHE A 291 12.75 -16.96 -18.44
C PHE A 291 14.05 -16.15 -18.57
N ARG A 292 14.11 -15.26 -19.56
CA ARG A 292 15.26 -14.37 -19.79
C ARG A 292 14.79 -12.93 -19.68
N ALA A 293 15.46 -12.16 -18.83
CA ALA A 293 15.27 -10.71 -18.77
C ALA A 293 16.40 -9.99 -19.52
N PRO A 294 16.11 -8.90 -20.25
CA PRO A 294 17.14 -8.03 -20.82
C PRO A 294 18.02 -7.43 -19.74
N LYS A 295 19.34 -7.34 -19.99
CA LYS A 295 20.31 -6.81 -19.01
C LYS A 295 19.97 -5.40 -18.55
N SER A 296 19.48 -4.54 -19.45
CA SER A 296 19.07 -3.17 -19.14
C SER A 296 17.94 -3.13 -18.11
N ILE A 297 16.94 -3.99 -18.24
CA ILE A 297 15.81 -4.09 -17.30
C ILE A 297 16.31 -4.55 -15.93
N ILE A 298 17.20 -5.55 -15.89
CA ILE A 298 17.80 -6.03 -14.63
C ILE A 298 18.61 -4.91 -13.96
N ALA A 299 19.37 -4.12 -14.74
CA ALA A 299 20.16 -3.02 -14.22
C ALA A 299 19.30 -1.91 -13.61
N ILE A 300 18.22 -1.51 -14.29
CA ILE A 300 17.26 -0.52 -13.77
C ILE A 300 16.61 -1.05 -12.50
N PHE A 301 16.19 -2.31 -12.49
CA PHE A 301 15.59 -2.95 -11.32
C PHE A 301 16.57 -3.02 -10.13
N PHE A 302 17.83 -3.36 -10.38
CA PHE A 302 18.90 -3.35 -9.37
C PHE A 302 19.10 -1.95 -8.78
N LEU A 303 19.29 -0.93 -9.62
CA LEU A 303 19.49 0.45 -9.17
C LEU A 303 18.28 0.98 -8.38
N SER A 304 17.05 0.64 -8.81
CA SER A 304 15.82 0.97 -8.10
C SER A 304 15.77 0.34 -6.72
N ASN A 305 16.14 -0.94 -6.57
CA ASN A 305 16.13 -1.60 -5.27
C ASN A 305 17.29 -1.12 -4.37
N VAL A 306 18.46 -0.80 -4.93
CA VAL A 306 19.56 -0.15 -4.19
C VAL A 306 19.11 1.18 -3.61
N PHE A 307 18.41 2.01 -4.40
CA PHE A 307 17.81 3.26 -3.93
C PHE A 307 16.85 3.03 -2.75
N LEU A 308 15.96 2.03 -2.86
CA LEU A 308 15.01 1.67 -1.81
C LEU A 308 15.66 1.11 -0.55
N VAL A 309 16.86 0.53 -0.64
CA VAL A 309 17.63 0.03 0.51
C VAL A 309 18.41 1.14 1.21
N ILE A 310 18.97 2.09 0.46
CA ILE A 310 19.87 3.13 1.01
C ILE A 310 19.08 4.29 1.63
N VAL A 311 18.08 4.81 0.93
CA VAL A 311 17.39 6.04 1.33
C VAL A 311 16.71 5.96 2.70
N PRO A 312 16.12 4.83 3.15
CA PRO A 312 15.57 4.72 4.49
C PRO A 312 16.53 5.05 5.64
N PHE A 313 17.85 4.98 5.43
CA PHE A 313 18.85 5.42 6.41
C PHE A 313 19.02 6.94 6.48
N ILE A 314 18.61 7.66 5.43
CA ILE A 314 18.69 9.12 5.37
C ILE A 314 17.58 9.71 6.25
N PRO A 315 17.91 10.61 7.19
CA PRO A 315 16.92 11.23 8.06
C PRO A 315 15.91 12.05 7.24
N PRO A 316 14.64 12.09 7.67
CA PRO A 316 13.62 12.91 7.03
C PRO A 316 13.95 14.41 7.21
N THR A 317 13.48 15.23 6.27
CA THR A 317 13.58 16.70 6.34
C THR A 317 12.98 17.22 7.66
N PRO A 318 13.57 18.24 8.31
CA PRO A 318 13.00 18.83 9.51
C PRO A 318 11.51 19.18 9.33
N GLY A 319 10.67 18.71 10.25
CA GLY A 319 9.21 18.88 10.18
C GLY A 319 8.46 17.73 9.49
N SER A 320 9.11 16.90 8.69
CA SER A 320 8.50 15.71 8.08
C SER A 320 8.70 14.48 8.98
N ARG A 321 7.60 13.74 9.24
CA ARG A 321 7.64 12.51 10.02
C ARG A 321 7.09 11.34 9.20
N THR A 322 7.85 10.26 9.12
CA THR A 322 7.45 9.00 8.47
C THR A 322 6.42 8.25 9.32
N TYR A 323 6.60 8.29 10.64
CA TYR A 323 5.71 7.70 11.64
C TYR A 323 5.33 8.77 12.65
N THR A 324 4.14 8.64 13.23
CA THR A 324 3.64 9.56 14.26
C THR A 324 4.39 9.39 15.58
N ARG A 325 4.70 8.14 15.97
CA ARG A 325 5.25 7.75 17.28
C ARG A 325 6.56 6.99 17.20
N LEU A 326 6.91 6.43 16.05
CA LEU A 326 8.10 5.58 15.88
C LEU A 326 9.25 6.34 15.21
N PRO A 327 10.51 5.95 15.47
CA PRO A 327 11.64 6.52 14.76
C PRO A 327 11.59 6.10 13.28
N TYR A 328 12.05 6.98 12.39
CA TYR A 328 11.99 6.74 10.93
C TYR A 328 12.72 5.46 10.51
N TRP A 329 13.81 5.10 11.21
CA TRP A 329 14.64 3.92 10.95
C TRP A 329 14.07 2.61 11.51
N ALA A 330 12.92 2.64 12.21
CA ALA A 330 12.35 1.46 12.88
C ALA A 330 12.15 0.27 11.94
N HIS A 331 11.58 0.52 10.76
CA HIS A 331 11.32 -0.52 9.77
C HIS A 331 12.59 -1.13 9.19
N VAL A 332 13.64 -0.32 8.99
CA VAL A 332 14.95 -0.77 8.48
C VAL A 332 15.58 -1.74 9.46
N PHE A 333 15.64 -1.33 10.74
CA PHE A 333 16.24 -2.15 11.79
C PHE A 333 15.44 -3.45 12.03
N GLY A 334 14.11 -3.34 12.12
CA GLY A 334 13.23 -4.50 12.31
C GLY A 334 13.33 -5.50 11.16
N ALA A 335 13.23 -5.02 9.92
CA ALA A 335 13.35 -5.85 8.73
C ALA A 335 14.74 -6.47 8.57
N GLY A 336 15.80 -5.70 8.86
CA GLY A 336 17.18 -6.17 8.82
C GLY A 336 17.41 -7.30 9.82
N LEU A 337 16.94 -7.16 11.06
CA LEU A 337 17.05 -8.20 12.08
C LEU A 337 16.30 -9.48 11.67
N VAL A 338 15.05 -9.36 11.20
CA VAL A 338 14.27 -10.51 10.72
C VAL A 338 14.97 -11.21 9.55
N SER A 339 15.53 -10.44 8.62
CA SER A 339 16.28 -10.98 7.49
C SER A 339 17.54 -11.73 7.94
N LEU A 340 18.28 -11.18 8.90
CA LEU A 340 19.47 -11.83 9.48
C LEU A 340 19.13 -13.13 10.21
N VAL A 341 18.05 -13.13 10.99
CA VAL A 341 17.55 -14.34 11.66
C VAL A 341 17.16 -15.40 10.61
N GLY A 342 16.49 -15.00 9.54
CA GLY A 342 16.16 -15.90 8.42
C GLY A 342 17.38 -16.52 7.77
N VAL A 343 18.44 -15.73 7.52
CA VAL A 343 19.71 -16.23 6.99
C VAL A 343 20.40 -17.18 7.97
N ALA A 344 20.44 -16.84 9.25
CA ALA A 344 21.02 -17.69 10.28
C ALA A 344 20.28 -19.04 10.39
N TYR A 345 18.94 -19.01 10.40
CA TYR A 345 18.11 -20.21 10.38
C TYR A 345 18.39 -21.06 9.14
N TRP A 346 18.39 -20.46 7.94
CA TRP A 346 18.67 -21.18 6.70
C TRP A 346 20.07 -21.83 6.72
N TYR A 347 21.07 -21.11 7.20
CA TYR A 347 22.44 -21.61 7.29
C TYR A 347 22.54 -22.81 8.24
N VAL A 348 21.97 -22.70 9.44
CA VAL A 348 21.99 -23.77 10.44
C VAL A 348 21.17 -24.98 10.01
N ARG A 349 19.98 -24.77 9.44
CA ARG A 349 19.05 -25.84 9.09
C ARG A 349 19.42 -26.59 7.82
N TYR A 350 20.01 -25.91 6.83
CA TYR A 350 20.24 -26.50 5.49
C TYR A 350 21.72 -26.57 5.12
N MET A 351 22.50 -25.51 5.31
CA MET A 351 23.90 -25.50 4.84
C MET A 351 24.83 -26.35 5.70
N ILE A 352 24.66 -26.34 7.03
CA ILE A 352 25.49 -27.19 7.92
C ILE A 352 25.21 -28.69 7.69
N PRO A 353 23.95 -29.17 7.67
CA PRO A 353 23.68 -30.58 7.43
C PRO A 353 24.09 -31.04 6.03
N GLU A 354 23.94 -30.21 5.00
CA GLU A 354 24.42 -30.50 3.64
C GLU A 354 25.95 -30.69 3.61
N ARG A 355 26.72 -29.78 4.24
CA ARG A 355 28.19 -29.92 4.35
C ARG A 355 28.61 -31.17 5.12
N ASN A 356 27.78 -31.60 6.06
CA ASN A 356 28.02 -32.80 6.86
C ASN A 356 27.47 -34.08 6.20
N GLY A 357 27.01 -34.02 4.94
CA GLY A 357 26.49 -35.17 4.20
C GLY A 357 25.15 -35.72 4.71
N LYS A 358 24.44 -34.96 5.55
CA LYS A 358 23.12 -35.35 6.09
C LYS A 358 21.95 -34.95 5.19
N LEU A 359 22.18 -34.11 4.19
CA LEU A 359 21.21 -33.70 3.19
C LEU A 359 21.85 -33.83 1.80
N GLU A 360 21.13 -34.44 0.86
CA GLU A 360 21.55 -34.55 -0.54
C GLU A 360 20.74 -33.61 -1.43
N ARG A 361 21.40 -32.96 -2.41
CA ARG A 361 20.71 -32.12 -3.40
C ARG A 361 20.26 -32.98 -4.57
N GLU A 362 18.96 -33.20 -4.66
CA GLU A 362 18.32 -33.84 -5.81
C GLU A 362 17.83 -32.79 -6.81
N ARG A 363 18.15 -32.96 -8.10
CA ARG A 363 17.67 -32.06 -9.17
C ARG A 363 16.38 -32.63 -9.78
N LEU A 364 15.26 -31.99 -9.50
CA LEU A 364 13.96 -32.28 -10.11
C LEU A 364 13.75 -31.38 -11.33
N ALA A 365 13.44 -31.93 -12.50
CA ALA A 365 13.22 -31.15 -13.72
C ALA A 365 12.11 -31.75 -14.61
N HIS A 366 11.00 -32.19 -14.01
CA HIS A 366 9.90 -32.83 -14.73
C HIS A 366 9.07 -31.88 -15.61
N ASP A 367 9.03 -30.57 -15.29
CA ASP A 367 8.20 -29.54 -15.93
C ASP A 367 9.04 -28.53 -16.75
N GLY A 368 10.31 -28.84 -17.04
CA GLY A 368 11.24 -27.91 -17.70
C GLY A 368 11.82 -26.83 -16.78
N VAL A 369 11.43 -26.80 -15.50
CA VAL A 369 12.00 -25.91 -14.48
C VAL A 369 12.85 -26.75 -13.52
N ALA A 370 14.19 -26.63 -13.62
CA ALA A 370 15.08 -27.34 -12.70
C ALA A 370 14.95 -26.76 -11.27
N ARG A 371 14.57 -27.61 -10.32
CA ARG A 371 14.49 -27.32 -8.89
C ARG A 371 15.48 -28.22 -8.16
N TYR A 372 16.20 -27.67 -7.20
CA TYR A 372 17.02 -28.47 -6.28
C TYR A 372 16.24 -28.67 -4.99
N VAL A 373 16.04 -29.93 -4.60
CA VAL A 373 15.42 -30.29 -3.33
C VAL A 373 16.50 -30.89 -2.45
N LEU A 374 16.57 -30.43 -1.19
CA LEU A 374 17.40 -31.05 -0.18
C LEU A 374 16.61 -32.20 0.44
N ARG A 375 17.07 -33.42 0.26
CA ARG A 375 16.45 -34.65 0.78
C ARG A 375 17.27 -35.25 1.91
#